data_AF-A0A382YWM7-F1
#
_entry.id   AF-A0A382YWM7-F1
#
_cell.length_a   1.000
_cell.length_b   1.000
_cell.length_c   1.000
_cell.angle_alpha   90.00
_cell.angle_beta   90.00
_cell.angle_gamma   90.00
#
_symmetry.space_group_name_H-M   'P 1'
#
loop_
_entity.id
_entity.type
_entity.pdbx_description
1 polymer ?
#
loop_
_entity_poly.entity_id
_entity_poly.type
_entity_poly.pdbx_seq_one_letter_code
_entity_poly.pdbx_strand_id
1 'polypeptide(L)'
;EWTPNSRYGGHAFGLRSFGDFLKQREKILPWIAEYSPYALVTKDDPPVYLIYGTPPAIGQNQKDPTHTSNFGVKLQEHCKTNGVVCELVYPGLPKVKHANSTAFLISQLKRK
;
A
#
# COMPACT_ATOMS: atom_id res chain seq x y z
N GLU A 1 9.74 3.33 11.73
CA GLU A 1 8.88 3.97 10.69
C GLU A 1 9.15 3.37 9.32
N TRP A 2 8.19 3.33 8.40
CA TRP A 2 8.37 2.73 7.06
C TRP A 2 8.99 3.69 6.04
N THR A 3 8.61 4.97 6.10
CA THR A 3 9.03 6.02 5.16
C THR A 3 9.30 7.31 5.97
N PRO A 4 10.51 7.50 6.52
CA PRO A 4 10.80 8.54 7.53
C PRO A 4 10.60 9.99 7.04
N ASN A 5 10.69 10.21 5.73
CA ASN A 5 10.49 11.52 5.10
C ASN A 5 9.10 11.71 4.47
N SER A 6 8.14 10.82 4.74
CA SER A 6 6.76 11.05 4.29
C SER A 6 6.09 12.18 5.08
N ARG A 7 5.59 13.19 4.37
CA ARG A 7 4.89 14.36 4.94
C ARG A 7 3.55 14.63 4.23
N TYR A 8 3.08 13.67 3.46
CA TYR A 8 1.83 13.76 2.70
C TYR A 8 0.65 13.22 3.52
N GLY A 9 -0.56 13.73 3.27
CA GLY A 9 -1.81 13.17 3.82
C GLY A 9 -2.73 14.17 4.50
N GLY A 10 -2.21 15.27 5.06
CA GLY A 10 -3.04 16.23 5.82
C GLY A 10 -4.21 16.83 5.02
N HIS A 11 -3.98 17.19 3.75
CA HIS A 11 -5.00 17.80 2.89
C HIS A 11 -6.18 16.87 2.61
N ALA A 12 -6.00 15.55 2.62
CA ALA A 12 -7.09 14.59 2.44
C ALA A 12 -8.13 14.67 3.57
N PHE A 13 -7.74 15.23 4.72
CA PHE A 13 -8.57 15.43 5.90
C PHE A 13 -8.87 16.92 6.15
N GLY A 14 -8.66 17.78 5.14
CA GLY A 14 -8.87 19.22 5.26
C GLY A 14 -7.83 19.96 6.12
N LEU A 15 -6.68 19.33 6.41
CA LEU A 15 -5.62 19.89 7.26
C LEU A 15 -4.51 20.52 6.43
N ARG A 16 -4.09 21.73 6.82
CA ARG A 16 -3.15 22.56 6.05
C ARG A 16 -1.70 22.08 6.10
N SER A 17 -1.27 21.50 7.22
CA SER A 17 0.11 21.03 7.40
C SER A 17 0.17 19.58 7.88
N PHE A 18 1.30 18.92 7.63
CA PHE A 18 1.56 17.59 8.20
C PHE A 18 1.66 17.62 9.73
N GLY A 19 2.11 18.74 10.30
CA GLY A 19 2.11 18.94 11.74
C GLY A 19 0.69 18.91 12.32
N ASP A 20 -0.27 19.54 11.64
CA ASP A 20 -1.68 19.50 12.05
C ASP A 20 -2.28 18.10 11.90
N PHE A 21 -1.91 17.39 10.84
CA PHE A 21 -2.27 15.97 10.65
C PHE A 21 -1.82 15.09 11.83
N LEU A 22 -0.58 15.27 12.31
CA LEU A 22 -0.09 14.53 13.48
C LEU A 22 -0.80 14.95 14.78
N LYS A 23 -0.97 16.25 15.01
CA LYS A 23 -1.66 16.76 16.21
C LYS A 23 -3.12 16.30 16.31
N GLN A 24 -3.80 16.17 15.18
CA GLN A 24 -5.20 15.76 15.12
C GLN A 24 -5.38 14.27 14.82
N ARG A 25 -4.30 13.48 14.86
CA ARG A 25 -4.26 12.09 14.39
C ARG A 25 -5.33 11.20 15.01
N GLU A 26 -5.62 11.39 16.30
CA GLU A 26 -6.65 10.64 17.03
C GLU A 26 -8.05 10.94 16.50
N LYS A 27 -8.35 12.23 16.23
CA LYS A 27 -9.67 12.66 15.73
C LYS A 27 -9.96 12.15 14.33
N ILE A 28 -8.93 12.07 13.49
CA ILE A 28 -9.05 11.59 12.10
C ILE A 28 -8.86 10.08 11.96
N LEU A 29 -8.46 9.37 13.03
CA LEU A 29 -8.22 7.93 12.98
C LEU A 29 -9.45 7.13 12.52
N PRO A 30 -10.70 7.46 12.90
CA PRO A 30 -11.88 6.79 12.36
C PRO A 30 -11.97 6.90 10.84
N TRP A 31 -11.76 8.08 10.26
CA TRP A 31 -11.78 8.25 8.80
C TRP A 31 -10.61 7.55 8.12
N ILE A 32 -9.44 7.52 8.75
CA ILE A 32 -8.31 6.73 8.23
C ILE A 32 -8.65 5.24 8.23
N ALA A 33 -9.31 4.73 9.26
CA ALA A 33 -9.75 3.33 9.29
C ALA A 33 -10.82 3.06 8.22
N GLU A 34 -11.75 3.99 8.03
CA GLU A 34 -12.85 3.89 7.06
C GLU A 34 -12.37 3.91 5.59
N TYR A 35 -11.32 4.69 5.27
CA TYR A 35 -10.89 4.89 3.88
C TYR A 35 -9.54 4.26 3.53
N SER A 36 -8.85 3.63 4.48
CA SER A 36 -7.56 2.99 4.21
C SER A 36 -7.75 1.56 3.71
N PRO A 37 -7.26 1.21 2.50
CA PRO A 37 -7.24 -0.17 2.06
C PRO A 37 -6.48 -1.09 3.04
N TYR A 38 -5.50 -0.56 3.76
CA TYR A 38 -4.76 -1.33 4.76
C TYR A 38 -5.63 -1.69 5.97
N ALA A 39 -6.53 -0.81 6.41
CA ALA A 39 -7.38 -1.07 7.58
C ALA A 39 -8.58 -1.97 7.26
N LEU A 40 -8.94 -2.06 5.98
CA LEU A 40 -10.15 -2.76 5.51
C LEU A 40 -9.89 -4.19 5.03
N VAL A 41 -8.65 -4.69 5.07
CA VAL A 41 -8.34 -6.04 4.57
C VAL A 41 -9.06 -7.10 5.39
N THR A 42 -9.92 -7.90 4.75
CA THR A 42 -10.59 -9.07 5.32
C THR A 42 -10.34 -10.33 4.47
N LYS A 43 -10.54 -11.51 5.08
CA LYS A 43 -10.20 -12.81 4.46
C LYS A 43 -10.95 -13.10 3.15
N ASP A 44 -12.08 -12.46 2.93
CA ASP A 44 -12.98 -12.61 1.79
C ASP A 44 -12.73 -11.58 0.68
N ASP A 45 -11.73 -10.70 0.85
CA ASP A 45 -11.33 -9.75 -0.17
C ASP A 45 -10.79 -10.41 -1.44
N PRO A 46 -10.94 -9.75 -2.61
CA PRO A 46 -10.40 -10.24 -3.85
C PRO A 46 -8.85 -10.24 -3.86
N PRO A 47 -8.22 -11.11 -4.69
CA PRO A 47 -6.79 -11.06 -4.91
C PRO A 47 -6.29 -9.69 -5.37
N VAL A 48 -5.22 -9.20 -4.76
CA VAL A 48 -4.64 -7.88 -5.01
C VAL A 48 -3.36 -7.99 -5.85
N TYR A 49 -3.18 -7.04 -6.78
CA TYR A 49 -1.95 -6.86 -7.52
C TYR A 49 -1.46 -5.42 -7.37
N LEU A 50 -0.26 -5.26 -6.81
CA LEU A 50 0.38 -3.98 -6.55
C LEU A 50 1.60 -3.83 -7.47
N ILE A 51 1.70 -2.70 -8.17
CA ILE A 51 2.81 -2.40 -9.06
C ILE A 51 3.43 -1.06 -8.72
N TYR A 52 4.77 -1.02 -8.62
CA TYR A 52 5.53 0.17 -8.27
C TYR A 52 6.72 0.36 -9.22
N GLY A 53 7.12 1.62 -9.42
CA GLY A 53 8.24 1.99 -10.28
C GLY A 53 9.62 1.87 -9.63
N THR A 54 9.71 1.66 -8.31
CA THR A 54 11.00 1.58 -7.59
C THR A 54 11.05 0.40 -6.61
N PRO A 55 12.22 -0.21 -6.38
CA PRO A 55 12.39 -1.20 -5.31
C PRO A 55 12.10 -0.60 -3.92
N PRO A 56 11.69 -1.41 -2.93
CA PRO A 56 11.45 -0.94 -1.57
C PRO A 56 12.77 -0.66 -0.84
N ALA A 57 12.73 0.30 0.07
CA ALA A 57 13.81 0.66 0.97
C ALA A 57 13.19 1.07 2.33
N ILE A 58 12.68 0.08 3.05
CA ILE A 58 11.99 0.25 4.34
C ILE A 58 12.91 0.97 5.34
N GLY A 59 12.38 2.00 6.00
CA GLY A 59 13.11 2.76 7.01
C GLY A 59 14.11 3.77 6.45
N GLN A 60 14.20 3.92 5.13
CA GLN A 60 15.08 4.89 4.48
C GLN A 60 14.29 6.04 3.84
N ASN A 61 14.93 7.20 3.69
CA ASN A 61 14.34 8.32 2.96
C ASN A 61 14.12 7.95 1.49
N GLN A 62 12.95 8.32 0.96
CA GLN A 62 12.56 8.02 -0.41
C GLN A 62 12.61 9.29 -1.27
N LYS A 63 13.03 9.17 -2.53
CA LYS A 63 12.99 10.27 -3.50
C LYS A 63 11.55 10.76 -3.72
N ASP A 64 10.61 9.82 -3.80
CA ASP A 64 9.18 10.08 -3.86
C ASP A 64 8.46 9.29 -2.75
N PRO A 65 8.30 9.88 -1.56
CA PRO A 65 7.73 9.18 -0.42
C PRO A 65 6.21 8.95 -0.54
N THR A 66 5.52 9.61 -1.46
CA THR A 66 4.07 9.44 -1.65
C THR A 66 3.77 8.21 -2.51
N HIS A 67 4.66 7.89 -3.46
CA HIS A 67 4.50 6.75 -4.38
C HIS A 67 5.47 5.58 -4.08
N THR A 68 6.03 5.52 -2.87
CA THR A 68 7.01 4.49 -2.49
C THR A 68 6.41 3.08 -2.41
N SER A 69 7.16 2.09 -2.89
CA SER A 69 6.83 0.67 -2.75
C SER A 69 6.90 0.15 -1.31
N ASN A 70 7.43 0.94 -0.36
CA ASN A 70 7.38 0.61 1.07
C ASN A 70 5.94 0.37 1.56
N PHE A 71 4.97 1.16 1.07
CA PHE A 71 3.55 0.95 1.37
C PHE A 71 3.05 -0.38 0.78
N GLY A 72 3.47 -0.70 -0.44
CA GLY A 72 3.15 -1.97 -1.09
C GLY A 72 3.67 -3.19 -0.35
N VAL A 73 4.90 -3.15 0.16
CA VAL A 73 5.47 -4.21 1.00
C VAL A 73 4.60 -4.45 2.22
N LYS A 74 4.19 -3.38 2.91
CA LYS A 74 3.44 -3.50 4.15
C LYS A 74 1.99 -3.90 3.93
N LEU A 75 1.34 -3.40 2.88
CA LEU A 75 0.03 -3.89 2.47
C LEU A 75 0.09 -5.37 2.08
N GLN A 76 1.13 -5.81 1.35
CA GLN A 76 1.28 -7.23 1.00
C GLN A 76 1.44 -8.12 2.24
N GLU A 77 2.30 -7.73 3.19
CA GLU A 77 2.43 -8.44 4.47
C GLU A 77 1.06 -8.56 5.17
N HIS A 78 0.29 -7.48 5.23
CA HIS A 78 -1.02 -7.46 5.87
C HIS A 78 -2.06 -8.31 5.13
N CYS A 79 -2.12 -8.26 3.80
CA CYS A 79 -2.95 -9.15 2.99
C CYS A 79 -2.62 -10.62 3.26
N LYS A 80 -1.34 -10.99 3.24
CA LYS A 80 -0.90 -12.37 3.47
C LYS A 80 -1.28 -12.86 4.87
N THR A 81 -1.11 -12.04 5.90
CA THR A 81 -1.52 -12.37 7.27
C THR A 81 -3.03 -12.62 7.39
N ASN A 82 -3.85 -11.93 6.59
CA ASN A 82 -5.31 -12.12 6.55
C ASN A 82 -5.77 -13.19 5.54
N GLY A 83 -4.84 -13.92 4.91
CA GLY A 83 -5.18 -14.96 3.93
C GLY A 83 -5.55 -14.43 2.53
N VAL A 84 -5.37 -13.13 2.27
CA VAL A 84 -5.66 -12.50 0.98
C VAL A 84 -4.44 -12.64 0.05
N VAL A 85 -4.67 -13.17 -1.15
CA VAL A 85 -3.63 -13.25 -2.18
C VAL A 85 -3.21 -11.84 -2.58
N CYS A 86 -1.91 -11.52 -2.44
CA CYS A 86 -1.38 -10.21 -2.82
C CYS A 86 -0.04 -10.36 -3.55
N GLU A 87 -0.01 -9.99 -4.82
CA GLU A 87 1.19 -9.95 -5.66
C GLU A 87 1.75 -8.53 -5.68
N LEU A 88 3.04 -8.38 -5.36
CA LEU A 88 3.73 -7.10 -5.34
C LEU A 88 4.83 -7.14 -6.39
N VAL A 89 4.82 -6.17 -7.31
CA VAL A 89 5.74 -6.07 -8.44
C VAL A 89 6.47 -4.74 -8.44
N TYR A 90 7.79 -4.80 -8.57
CA TYR A 90 8.70 -3.66 -8.68
C TYR A 90 9.99 -4.09 -9.41
N PRO A 91 10.80 -3.14 -9.95
CA PRO A 91 12.06 -3.48 -10.61
C PRO A 91 13.04 -4.25 -9.73
N GLY A 92 13.77 -5.21 -10.31
CA GLY A 92 14.78 -6.00 -9.58
C GLY A 92 14.25 -7.23 -8.85
N LEU A 93 12.96 -7.56 -8.99
CA LEU A 93 12.45 -8.85 -8.52
C LEU A 93 13.08 -10.01 -9.31
N PRO A 94 13.54 -11.08 -8.63
CA PRO A 94 14.16 -12.23 -9.30
C PRO A 94 13.15 -13.03 -10.12
N LYS A 95 11.86 -13.00 -9.72
CA LYS A 95 10.78 -13.68 -10.43
C LYS A 95 9.49 -12.90 -10.27
N VAL A 96 8.83 -12.65 -11.40
CA VAL A 96 7.49 -12.03 -11.47
C VAL A 96 6.52 -13.08 -12.00
N LYS A 97 5.45 -13.38 -11.24
CA LYS A 97 4.46 -14.40 -11.61
C LYS A 97 3.55 -13.91 -12.74
N HIS A 98 3.03 -12.70 -12.63
CA HIS A 98 2.25 -12.04 -13.68
C HIS A 98 2.93 -10.72 -14.05
N ALA A 99 3.28 -10.58 -15.33
CA ALA A 99 4.10 -9.47 -15.82
C ALA A 99 3.41 -8.09 -15.68
N ASN A 100 2.08 -8.06 -15.66
CA ASN A 100 1.28 -6.84 -15.49
C ASN A 100 -0.10 -7.16 -14.90
N SER A 101 -0.85 -6.11 -14.59
CA SER A 101 -2.20 -6.21 -14.01
C SER A 101 -3.18 -6.96 -14.93
N THR A 102 -3.07 -6.82 -16.25
CA THR A 102 -3.91 -7.56 -17.21
C THR A 102 -3.68 -9.06 -17.14
N ALA A 103 -2.42 -9.51 -17.13
CA ALA A 103 -2.07 -10.92 -16.99
C ALA A 103 -2.53 -11.50 -15.65
N PHE A 104 -2.40 -10.71 -14.58
CA PHE A 104 -2.92 -11.09 -13.25
C PHE A 104 -4.44 -11.24 -13.27
N LEU A 105 -5.17 -10.27 -13.81
CA LEU A 105 -6.63 -10.27 -13.89
C LEU A 105 -7.14 -11.46 -14.70
N ILE A 106 -6.57 -11.70 -15.90
CA ILE A 106 -6.92 -12.86 -16.73
C ILE A 106 -6.71 -14.17 -15.95
N SER A 107 -5.63 -14.27 -15.17
CA SER A 107 -5.39 -15.47 -14.37
C SER A 107 -6.40 -15.64 -13.25
N GLN A 108 -6.82 -14.56 -12.57
CA GLN A 108 -7.86 -14.63 -11.53
C GLN A 108 -9.21 -15.08 -12.11
N LEU A 109 -9.62 -14.48 -13.24
CA LEU A 109 -10.90 -14.79 -13.88
C LEU A 109 -10.98 -16.21 -14.46
N LYS A 110 -9.83 -16.86 -14.66
CA LYS A 110 -9.75 -18.25 -15.14
C LYS A 110 -9.66 -19.28 -14.01
N ARG A 111 -9.57 -18.86 -12.74
CA ARG A 111 -9.61 -19.78 -11.60
C ARG A 111 -11.02 -20.36 -11.51
N LYS A 112 -11.11 -21.69 -11.54
CA LYS A 112 -12.36 -22.43 -11.34
C LYS A 112 -12.67 -22.54 -9.85
#